data_AF-A0A7K7V6W1-F1
#
_entry.id   AF-A0A7K7V6W1-F1
#
_cell.length_a   1.000
_cell.length_b   1.000
_cell.length_c   1.000
_cell.angle_alpha   90.00
_cell.angle_beta   90.00
_cell.angle_gamma   90.00
#
_symmetry.space_group_name_H-M   'P 1'
#
loop_
_entity.id
_entity.type
_entity.pdbx_description
1 polymer ?
#
loop_
_entity_poly.entity_id
_entity_poly.type
_entity_poly.pdbx_seq_one_letter_code
_entity_poly.pdbx_strand_id
1 'polypeptide(L)'
;RNLVNHGSYFLAANSSLCGLAANNFFRRALNITKAAFVSSLPMAIIPFMSTAAVYDVFLRQPLFLGDLDCEACTVIRGGLIGAVVGGFYPFLMALPVNASLAARYSSAPLPGKENLLRFWHRASQPVFRKMSFGILIQTVTGIYLATKYHGVYLKMLDQLKPRKDPEELEA
;
A
#
# COMPACT_ATOMS: atom_id res chain seq x y z
N ARG A 1 -8.81 -21.03 -1.47
CA ARG A 1 -8.47 -20.67 -2.86
C ARG A 1 -8.71 -19.19 -3.18
N ASN A 2 -9.90 -18.62 -2.95
CA ASN A 2 -10.21 -17.22 -3.35
C ASN A 2 -9.32 -16.14 -2.71
N LEU A 3 -9.04 -16.25 -1.40
CA LEU A 3 -8.22 -15.28 -0.64
C LEU A 3 -6.76 -15.23 -1.09
N VAL A 4 -6.20 -16.34 -1.56
CA VAL A 4 -4.79 -16.44 -2.00
C VAL A 4 -4.59 -15.69 -3.31
N ASN A 5 -5.55 -15.78 -4.23
CA ASN A 5 -5.48 -15.11 -5.52
C ASN A 5 -5.97 -13.67 -5.49
N HIS A 6 -6.90 -13.33 -4.60
CA HIS A 6 -7.52 -12.00 -4.55
C HIS A 6 -7.07 -11.14 -3.37
N GLY A 7 -6.29 -11.70 -2.44
CA GLY A 7 -5.81 -11.00 -1.26
C GLY A 7 -5.02 -9.75 -1.60
N SER A 8 -4.02 -9.87 -2.47
CA SER A 8 -3.21 -8.74 -2.94
C SER A 8 -4.07 -7.65 -3.60
N TYR A 9 -5.09 -8.04 -4.36
CA TYR A 9 -6.05 -7.09 -4.95
C TYR A 9 -6.92 -6.38 -3.92
N PHE A 10 -7.30 -7.05 -2.82
CA PHE A 10 -8.03 -6.41 -1.73
C PHE A 10 -7.17 -5.34 -1.03
N LEU A 11 -5.92 -5.66 -0.72
CA LEU A 11 -4.97 -4.70 -0.17
C LEU A 11 -4.72 -3.54 -1.14
N ALA A 12 -4.57 -3.83 -2.44
CA ALA A 12 -4.39 -2.83 -3.48
C ALA A 12 -5.63 -1.92 -3.66
N ALA A 13 -6.85 -2.47 -3.54
CA ALA A 13 -8.08 -1.70 -3.58
C ALA A 13 -8.16 -0.68 -2.43
N ASN A 14 -7.78 -1.10 -1.21
CA ASN A 14 -7.70 -0.19 -0.06
C ASN A 14 -6.63 0.90 -0.26
N SER A 15 -5.51 0.56 -0.89
CA SER A 15 -4.46 1.54 -1.26
C SER A 15 -4.96 2.57 -2.27
N SER A 16 -5.74 2.14 -3.28
CA SER A 16 -6.41 3.04 -4.23
C SER A 16 -7.36 4.02 -3.54
N LEU A 17 -8.17 3.53 -2.60
CA LEU A 17 -9.03 4.37 -1.77
C LEU A 17 -8.23 5.36 -0.91
N CYS A 18 -7.10 4.92 -0.35
CA CYS A 18 -6.18 5.79 0.38
C CYS A 18 -5.58 6.89 -0.52
N GLY A 19 -5.17 6.55 -1.74
CA GLY A 19 -4.68 7.53 -2.71
C GLY A 19 -5.73 8.56 -3.13
N LEU A 20 -6.96 8.10 -3.39
CA LEU A 20 -8.10 8.99 -3.68
C LEU A 20 -8.45 9.89 -2.50
N ALA A 21 -8.45 9.35 -1.27
CA ALA A 21 -8.72 10.11 -0.06
C ALA A 21 -7.64 11.18 0.16
N ALA A 22 -6.35 10.80 0.05
CA ALA A 22 -5.23 11.74 0.14
C ALA A 22 -5.35 12.86 -0.88
N ASN A 23 -5.65 12.52 -2.15
CA ASN A 23 -5.87 13.49 -3.21
C ASN A 23 -7.00 14.47 -2.85
N ASN A 24 -8.16 13.95 -2.43
CA ASN A 24 -9.30 14.78 -2.05
C ASN A 24 -9.00 15.71 -0.87
N PHE A 25 -8.26 15.24 0.13
CA PHE A 25 -7.88 16.09 1.27
C PHE A 25 -6.92 17.21 0.87
N PHE A 26 -5.90 16.93 0.04
CA PHE A 26 -5.00 17.96 -0.45
C PHE A 26 -5.68 18.95 -1.40
N ARG A 27 -6.59 18.48 -2.27
CA ARG A 27 -7.40 19.35 -3.12
C ARG A 27 -8.25 20.32 -2.31
N ARG A 28 -8.86 19.85 -1.22
CA ARG A 28 -9.61 20.72 -0.29
C ARG A 28 -8.70 21.69 0.45
N ALA A 29 -7.51 21.26 0.88
CA ALA A 29 -6.56 22.13 1.57
C ALA A 29 -5.99 23.25 0.67
N LEU A 30 -5.85 22.99 -0.64
CA LEU A 30 -5.29 23.91 -1.63
C LEU A 30 -6.35 24.56 -2.54
N ASN A 31 -7.64 24.44 -2.20
CA ASN A 31 -8.77 24.98 -2.97
C ASN A 31 -8.76 24.62 -4.48
N ILE A 32 -8.37 23.39 -4.82
CA ILE A 32 -8.27 22.93 -6.20
C ILE A 32 -9.62 22.37 -6.67
N THR A 33 -10.32 23.09 -7.53
CA THR A 33 -11.61 22.68 -8.12
C THR A 33 -11.46 22.02 -9.50
N LYS A 34 -10.42 22.39 -10.26
CA LYS A 34 -10.18 21.90 -11.63
C LYS A 34 -9.45 20.55 -11.67
N ALA A 35 -9.53 19.84 -12.79
CA ALA A 35 -8.80 18.59 -13.06
C ALA A 35 -9.04 17.45 -12.03
N ALA A 36 -10.27 17.34 -11.50
CA ALA A 36 -10.62 16.29 -10.53
C ALA A 36 -10.36 14.89 -11.10
N PHE A 37 -10.87 14.60 -12.30
CA PHE A 37 -10.69 13.29 -12.93
C PHE A 37 -9.22 13.00 -13.26
N VAL A 38 -8.52 13.99 -13.84
CA VAL A 38 -7.11 13.85 -14.26
C VAL A 38 -6.17 13.60 -13.08
N SER A 39 -6.47 14.16 -11.90
CA SER A 39 -5.68 13.88 -10.68
C SER A 39 -6.12 12.60 -9.96
N SER A 40 -7.41 12.27 -9.95
CA SER A 40 -7.93 11.10 -9.24
C SER A 40 -7.58 9.77 -9.91
N LEU A 41 -7.55 9.73 -11.24
CA LEU A 41 -7.25 8.52 -12.00
C LEU A 41 -5.84 7.95 -11.71
N PRO A 42 -4.75 8.72 -11.81
CA PRO A 42 -3.42 8.23 -11.44
C PRO A 42 -3.32 7.92 -9.93
N MET A 43 -4.05 8.66 -9.08
CA MET A 43 -4.10 8.42 -7.64
C MET A 43 -4.87 7.16 -7.24
N ALA A 44 -5.68 6.60 -8.14
CA ALA A 44 -6.32 5.31 -7.95
C ALA A 44 -5.44 4.18 -8.52
N ILE A 45 -5.00 4.33 -9.77
CA ILE A 45 -4.34 3.25 -10.52
C ILE A 45 -2.92 3.01 -10.01
N ILE A 46 -2.13 4.06 -9.77
CA ILE A 46 -0.72 3.90 -9.39
C ILE A 46 -0.61 3.23 -8.01
N PRO A 47 -1.32 3.69 -6.95
CA PRO A 47 -1.33 3.00 -5.66
C PRO A 47 -1.84 1.56 -5.75
N PHE A 48 -2.86 1.29 -6.55
CA PHE A 48 -3.36 -0.06 -6.77
C PHE A 48 -2.28 -0.97 -7.35
N MET A 49 -1.73 -0.60 -8.51
CA MET A 49 -0.75 -1.42 -9.23
C MET A 49 0.53 -1.60 -8.42
N SER A 50 1.05 -0.53 -7.81
CA SER A 50 2.26 -0.60 -6.98
C SER A 50 2.07 -1.49 -5.76
N THR A 51 0.95 -1.37 -5.04
CA THR A 51 0.68 -2.21 -3.87
C THR A 51 0.51 -3.67 -4.26
N ALA A 52 -0.23 -3.96 -5.34
CA ALA A 52 -0.42 -5.32 -5.83
C ALA A 52 0.93 -5.95 -6.22
N ALA A 53 1.73 -5.24 -7.03
CA ALA A 53 3.02 -5.73 -7.51
C ALA A 53 4.02 -5.94 -6.36
N VAL A 54 4.16 -4.96 -5.47
CA VAL A 54 5.11 -5.07 -4.34
C VAL A 54 4.69 -6.19 -3.39
N TYR A 55 3.40 -6.33 -3.11
CA TYR A 55 2.93 -7.40 -2.22
C TYR A 55 3.16 -8.79 -2.86
N ASP A 56 2.95 -8.93 -4.16
CA ASP A 56 3.17 -10.19 -4.87
C ASP A 56 4.66 -10.55 -4.92
N VAL A 57 5.53 -9.61 -5.32
CA VAL A 57 6.96 -9.85 -5.50
C VAL A 57 7.71 -10.02 -4.16
N PHE A 58 7.41 -9.19 -3.16
CA PHE A 58 8.22 -9.18 -1.93
C PHE A 58 7.67 -10.05 -0.81
N LEU A 59 6.40 -10.46 -0.88
CA LEU A 59 5.80 -11.31 0.14
C LEU A 59 5.33 -12.64 -0.43
N ARG A 60 4.47 -12.61 -1.45
CA ARG A 60 3.84 -13.83 -1.94
C ARG A 60 4.86 -14.77 -2.60
N GLN A 61 5.65 -14.28 -3.54
CA GLN A 61 6.68 -15.08 -4.22
C GLN A 61 7.68 -15.73 -3.24
N PRO A 62 8.42 -14.98 -2.39
CA PRO A 62 9.41 -15.59 -1.50
C PRO A 62 8.80 -16.55 -0.47
N LEU A 63 7.55 -16.31 -0.05
CA LEU A 63 6.84 -17.25 0.82
C LEU A 63 6.57 -18.59 0.13
N PHE A 64 6.11 -18.60 -1.12
CA PHE A 64 5.86 -19.86 -1.84
C PHE A 64 7.12 -20.55 -2.33
N LEU A 65 8.21 -19.80 -2.52
CA LEU A 65 9.54 -20.34 -2.85
C LEU A 65 10.25 -20.97 -1.63
N GLY A 66 9.75 -20.76 -0.41
CA GLY A 66 10.40 -21.24 0.82
C GLY A 66 11.62 -20.40 1.24
N ASP A 67 11.74 -19.17 0.76
CA ASP A 67 12.77 -18.22 1.20
C ASP A 67 12.31 -17.44 2.46
N LEU A 68 11.02 -17.55 2.81
CA LEU A 68 10.39 -16.82 3.91
C LEU A 68 9.57 -17.76 4.81
N ASP A 69 10.27 -18.60 5.58
CA ASP A 69 9.63 -19.66 6.39
C ASP A 69 9.16 -19.20 7.77
N CYS A 70 9.56 -18.02 8.24
CA CYS A 70 9.16 -17.51 9.56
C CYS A 70 7.82 -16.77 9.51
N GLU A 71 6.88 -17.16 10.38
CA GLU A 71 5.59 -16.50 10.55
C GLU A 71 5.76 -15.01 10.89
N ALA A 72 6.58 -14.70 11.90
CA ALA A 72 6.82 -13.32 12.33
C ALA A 72 7.42 -12.46 11.21
N CYS A 73 8.39 -12.98 10.45
CA CYS A 73 8.98 -12.27 9.31
C CYS A 73 7.93 -11.96 8.23
N THR A 74 7.05 -12.92 7.93
CA THR A 74 5.98 -12.76 6.94
C THR A 74 4.97 -11.71 7.41
N VAL A 75 4.55 -11.78 8.68
CA VAL A 75 3.60 -10.84 9.27
C VAL A 75 4.15 -9.42 9.31
N ILE A 76 5.38 -9.24 9.79
CA ILE A 76 6.05 -7.93 9.86
C ILE A 76 6.21 -7.36 8.45
N ARG A 77 6.67 -8.18 7.48
CA ARG A 77 6.83 -7.75 6.09
C ARG A 77 5.50 -7.33 5.46
N GLY A 78 4.43 -8.09 5.69
CA GLY A 78 3.09 -7.76 5.18
C GLY A 78 2.52 -6.48 5.77
N GLY A 79 2.69 -6.28 7.08
CA GLY A 79 2.33 -5.04 7.76
C GLY A 79 3.12 -3.84 7.23
N LEU A 80 4.43 -4.00 7.02
CA LEU A 80 5.30 -2.94 6.50
C LEU A 80 4.94 -2.56 5.06
N ILE A 81 4.70 -3.54 4.19
CA ILE A 81 4.24 -3.29 2.82
C ILE A 81 2.90 -2.56 2.84
N GLY A 82 1.95 -2.98 3.69
CA GLY A 82 0.69 -2.30 3.88
C GLY A 82 0.89 -0.83 4.32
N ALA A 83 1.60 -0.60 5.40
CA ALA A 83 1.83 0.73 5.97
C ALA A 83 2.53 1.68 4.98
N VAL A 84 3.65 1.23 4.39
CA VAL A 84 4.53 2.06 3.57
C VAL A 84 3.98 2.19 2.16
N VAL A 85 3.75 1.09 1.46
CA VAL A 85 3.37 1.10 0.04
C VAL A 85 1.89 1.39 -0.13
N GLY A 86 1.06 0.82 0.74
CA GLY A 86 -0.39 0.98 0.66
C GLY A 86 -0.94 2.25 1.32
N GLY A 87 -0.19 2.86 2.24
CA GLY A 87 -0.68 3.99 3.05
C GLY A 87 0.17 5.25 2.92
N PHE A 88 1.46 5.15 3.24
CA PHE A 88 2.36 6.30 3.31
C PHE A 88 2.78 6.81 1.92
N TYR A 89 3.08 5.91 0.99
CA TYR A 89 3.47 6.24 -0.38
C TYR A 89 2.39 7.05 -1.13
N PRO A 90 1.10 6.66 -1.14
CA PRO A 90 0.05 7.45 -1.78
C PRO A 90 -0.09 8.86 -1.17
N PHE A 91 0.09 8.99 0.15
CA PHE A 91 0.09 10.30 0.82
C PHE A 91 1.25 11.19 0.34
N LEU A 92 2.48 10.65 0.30
CA LEU A 92 3.64 11.39 -0.19
C LEU A 92 3.52 11.76 -1.66
N MET A 93 2.93 10.89 -2.48
CA MET A 93 2.74 11.12 -3.91
C MET A 93 1.64 12.16 -4.18
N ALA A 94 0.63 12.27 -3.31
CA ALA A 94 -0.43 13.27 -3.41
C ALA A 94 0.07 14.71 -3.20
N LEU A 95 1.13 14.92 -2.39
CA LEU A 95 1.73 16.24 -2.15
C LEU A 95 2.22 16.93 -3.44
N PRO A 96 3.20 16.37 -4.19
CA PRO A 96 3.74 17.03 -5.39
C PRO A 96 2.70 17.13 -6.50
N VAL A 97 1.79 16.16 -6.64
CA VAL A 97 0.72 16.22 -7.64
C VAL A 97 -0.21 17.40 -7.35
N ASN A 98 -0.67 17.55 -6.11
CA ASN A 98 -1.55 18.66 -5.76
C ASN A 98 -0.83 20.01 -5.72
N ALA A 99 0.47 20.04 -5.37
CA ALA A 99 1.32 21.21 -5.53
C ALA A 99 1.38 21.68 -6.98
N SER A 100 1.63 20.75 -7.90
CA SER A 100 1.73 21.04 -9.33
C SER A 100 0.42 21.57 -9.90
N LEU A 101 -0.71 21.01 -9.47
CA LEU A 101 -2.04 21.49 -9.87
C LEU A 101 -2.33 22.88 -9.32
N ALA A 102 -2.00 23.13 -8.05
CA ALA A 102 -2.17 24.45 -7.43
C ALA A 102 -1.35 25.52 -8.17
N ALA A 103 -0.12 25.19 -8.59
CA ALA A 103 0.74 26.07 -9.38
C ALA A 103 0.20 26.31 -10.79
N ARG A 104 -0.27 25.27 -11.48
CA ARG A 104 -0.81 25.38 -12.84
C ARG A 104 -2.11 26.15 -12.94
N TYR A 105 -2.99 26.02 -11.93
CA TYR A 105 -4.30 26.65 -11.92
C TYR A 105 -4.39 27.87 -11.01
N SER A 106 -3.26 28.35 -10.48
CA SER A 106 -3.17 29.48 -9.53
C SER A 106 -4.23 29.41 -8.42
N SER A 107 -4.50 28.19 -7.91
CA SER A 107 -5.63 27.91 -7.03
C SER A 107 -5.40 28.36 -5.59
N ALA A 108 -4.13 28.45 -5.18
CA ALA A 108 -3.70 28.94 -3.88
C ALA A 108 -2.36 29.67 -4.01
N PRO A 109 -2.11 30.71 -3.19
CA PRO A 109 -0.82 31.37 -3.15
C PRO A 109 0.24 30.39 -2.61
N LEU A 110 1.18 30.03 -3.47
CA LEU A 110 2.31 29.17 -3.09
C LEU A 110 3.38 30.01 -2.37
N PRO A 111 4.00 29.48 -1.31
CA PRO A 111 5.02 30.19 -0.55
C PRO A 111 6.31 30.38 -1.37
N GLY A 112 7.03 31.47 -1.11
CA GLY A 112 8.42 31.62 -1.55
C GLY A 112 9.36 30.59 -0.89
N LYS A 113 10.59 30.46 -1.43
CA LYS A 113 11.58 29.46 -0.98
C LYS A 113 11.83 29.48 0.53
N GLU A 114 11.78 30.64 1.16
CA GLU A 114 12.07 30.83 2.59
C GLU A 114 11.04 30.17 3.52
N ASN A 115 9.78 30.02 3.08
CA ASN A 115 8.68 29.50 3.92
C ASN A 115 8.05 28.20 3.36
N LEU A 116 8.68 27.59 2.36
CA LEU A 116 8.15 26.43 1.65
C LEU A 116 7.92 25.23 2.58
N LEU A 117 8.92 24.86 3.39
CA LEU A 117 8.83 23.72 4.31
C LEU A 117 7.73 23.91 5.36
N ARG A 118 7.66 25.11 5.96
CA ARG A 118 6.67 25.44 6.99
C ARG A 118 5.25 25.39 6.44
N PHE A 119 5.04 25.90 5.22
CA PHE A 119 3.75 25.82 4.54
C PHE A 119 3.33 24.38 4.27
N TRP A 120 4.21 23.55 3.69
CA TRP A 120 3.90 22.16 3.38
C TRP A 120 3.66 21.33 4.63
N HIS A 121 4.42 21.57 5.70
CA HIS A 121 4.18 20.94 7.00
C HIS A 121 2.78 21.31 7.55
N ARG A 122 2.41 22.60 7.50
CA ARG A 122 1.10 23.06 7.98
C ARG A 122 -0.06 22.55 7.13
N ALA A 123 0.13 22.45 5.81
CA ALA A 123 -0.86 21.89 4.89
C ALA A 123 -0.98 20.36 5.04
N SER A 124 0.12 19.65 5.30
CA SER A 124 0.15 18.20 5.41
C SER A 124 -0.31 17.69 6.77
N GLN A 125 -0.07 18.41 7.87
CA GLN A 125 -0.47 18.02 9.23
C GLN A 125 -1.95 17.58 9.36
N PRO A 126 -2.96 18.38 8.93
CA PRO A 126 -4.36 17.96 9.04
C PRO A 126 -4.71 16.80 8.11
N VAL A 127 -4.02 16.68 6.97
CA VAL A 127 -4.21 15.56 6.03
C VAL A 127 -3.65 14.28 6.61
N PHE A 128 -2.43 14.33 7.15
CA PHE A 128 -1.76 13.22 7.81
C PHE A 128 -2.59 12.70 8.99
N ARG A 129 -3.17 13.59 9.80
CA ARG A 129 -4.06 13.20 10.90
C ARG A 129 -5.32 12.45 10.44
N LYS A 130 -5.85 12.75 9.25
CA LYS A 130 -7.00 12.03 8.67
C LYS A 130 -6.56 10.71 8.02
N MET A 131 -5.39 10.73 7.39
CA MET A 131 -4.80 9.57 6.71
C MET A 131 -4.23 8.53 7.67
N SER A 132 -3.89 8.89 8.92
CA SER A 132 -3.36 7.95 9.91
C SER A 132 -4.29 6.76 10.14
N PHE A 133 -5.61 6.98 10.08
CA PHE A 133 -6.61 5.91 10.15
C PHE A 133 -6.54 4.99 8.93
N GLY A 134 -6.38 5.54 7.73
CA GLY A 134 -6.18 4.76 6.51
C GLY A 134 -4.89 3.92 6.55
N ILE A 135 -3.79 4.50 7.04
CA ILE A 135 -2.50 3.80 7.21
C ILE A 135 -2.65 2.66 8.23
N LEU A 136 -3.37 2.88 9.33
CA LEU A 136 -3.64 1.83 10.32
C LEU A 136 -4.44 0.68 9.71
N ILE A 137 -5.53 0.98 8.98
CA ILE A 137 -6.32 -0.04 8.27
C ILE A 137 -5.45 -0.83 7.30
N GLN A 138 -4.59 -0.15 6.55
CA GLN A 138 -3.72 -0.79 5.56
C GLN A 138 -2.67 -1.68 6.22
N THR A 139 -2.14 -1.27 7.36
CA THR A 139 -1.19 -2.06 8.17
C THR A 139 -1.87 -3.31 8.70
N VAL A 140 -3.04 -3.18 9.32
CA VAL A 140 -3.82 -4.32 9.86
C VAL A 140 -4.23 -5.27 8.75
N THR A 141 -4.66 -4.74 7.60
CA THR A 141 -5.02 -5.56 6.43
C THR A 141 -3.80 -6.31 5.90
N GLY A 142 -2.64 -5.66 5.80
CA GLY A 142 -1.38 -6.29 5.40
C GLY A 142 -0.96 -7.42 6.34
N ILE A 143 -1.03 -7.19 7.66
CA ILE A 143 -0.77 -8.20 8.70
C ILE A 143 -1.73 -9.39 8.57
N TYR A 144 -3.03 -9.11 8.51
CA TYR A 144 -4.07 -10.13 8.41
C TYR A 144 -3.85 -11.01 7.18
N LEU A 145 -3.58 -10.38 6.04
CA LEU A 145 -3.39 -11.07 4.79
C LEU A 145 -2.12 -11.91 4.79
N ALA A 146 -1.02 -11.39 5.33
CA ALA A 146 0.24 -12.11 5.50
C ALA A 146 0.08 -13.35 6.38
N THR A 147 -0.64 -13.23 7.50
CA THR A 147 -0.97 -14.35 8.39
C THR A 147 -1.75 -15.43 7.65
N LYS A 148 -2.74 -15.04 6.83
CA LYS A 148 -3.52 -15.99 6.02
C LYS A 148 -2.67 -16.66 4.93
N TYR A 149 -1.76 -15.93 4.29
CA TYR A 149 -0.85 -16.52 3.31
C TYR A 149 0.07 -17.56 3.94
N HIS A 150 0.67 -17.25 5.10
CA HIS A 150 1.52 -18.18 5.82
C HIS A 150 0.77 -19.45 6.25
N GLY A 151 -0.45 -19.31 6.79
CA GLY A 151 -1.27 -20.46 7.16
C GLY A 151 -1.71 -21.33 5.96
N VAL A 152 -1.85 -20.76 4.76
CA VAL A 152 -2.08 -21.55 3.54
C VAL A 152 -0.81 -22.26 3.09
N TYR A 153 0.34 -21.59 3.18
CA TYR A 153 1.64 -22.16 2.84
C TYR A 153 1.94 -23.42 3.68
N LEU A 154 1.76 -23.35 5.00
CA LEU A 154 1.93 -24.51 5.89
C LEU A 154 1.00 -25.67 5.51
N LYS A 155 -0.27 -25.38 5.20
CA LYS A 155 -1.20 -26.42 4.74
C LYS A 155 -0.76 -27.06 3.42
N MET A 156 -0.12 -26.31 2.51
CA MET A 156 0.42 -26.91 1.28
C MET A 156 1.63 -27.79 1.58
N LEU A 157 2.52 -27.37 2.48
CA LEU A 157 3.65 -28.20 2.93
C LEU A 157 3.18 -29.50 3.58
N ASP A 158 2.18 -29.43 4.46
CA ASP A 158 1.59 -30.62 5.10
C ASP A 158 0.93 -31.59 4.12
N GLN A 159 0.46 -31.12 2.95
CA GLN A 159 -0.09 -31.98 1.90
C GLN A 159 0.99 -32.54 0.96
N LEU A 160 2.15 -31.88 0.86
CA LEU A 160 3.30 -32.38 0.10
C LEU A 160 4.11 -33.41 0.88
N LYS A 161 4.19 -33.26 2.22
CA LYS A 161 4.87 -34.19 3.13
C LYS A 161 4.36 -35.66 3.09
N PRO A 162 3.06 -35.97 2.92
CA PRO A 162 2.57 -37.34 2.77
C PRO A 162 2.86 -37.97 1.40
N ARG A 163 3.43 -37.23 0.44
CA ARG A 163 3.93 -37.75 -0.84
C ARG A 163 5.47 -37.80 -0.88
N LYS A 164 6.11 -38.01 0.26
CA LYS A 164 7.47 -38.55 0.27
C LYS A 164 7.30 -40.06 0.39
N ASP A 165 7.11 -40.71 -0.75
CA ASP A 165 7.08 -42.16 -0.85
C ASP A 165 8.42 -42.73 -0.30
N PRO A 166 8.40 -43.86 0.42
CA PRO A 166 9.56 -44.44 1.11
C PRO A 166 10.60 -45.10 0.17
N GLU A 167 10.97 -44.47 -0.95
CA GLU A 167 11.93 -45.01 -1.93
C GLU A 167 13.36 -44.44 -1.82
N GLU A 168 13.70 -43.69 -0.76
CA GLU A 168 15.09 -43.24 -0.50
C GLU A 168 15.70 -43.85 0.77
N LEU A 169 15.21 -45.01 1.24
CA LEU A 169 15.80 -45.73 2.39
C LEU A 169 16.39 -47.11 2.02
N GLU A 170 16.54 -47.41 0.73
CA GLU A 170 17.27 -48.58 0.24
C GLU A 170 18.26 -48.14 -0.86
N ALA A 171 19.36 -47.51 -0.45
CA ALA A 171 20.58 -47.36 -1.24
C ALA A 171 21.81 -47.43 -0.32
#